data_AF-A0AAP5IBC3-F1
#
_entry.id   AF-A0AAP5IBC3-F1
#
_cell.length_a   1.000
_cell.length_b   1.000
_cell.length_c   1.000
_cell.angle_alpha   90.00
_cell.angle_beta   90.00
_cell.angle_gamma   90.00
#
_symmetry.space_group_name_H-M   'P 1'
#
loop_
_entity.id
_entity.type
_entity.pdbx_description
1 polymer ?
#
loop_
_entity_poly.entity_id
_entity_poly.type
_entity_poly.pdbx_seq_one_letter_code
_entity_poly.pdbx_strand_id
1 'polypeptide(L)' 'MRHRDKWLNVQLTEDEMKKLTDYASKEGWTKSQAVREWIKNLPCY' A
#
# COMPACT_ATOMS: atom_id res chain seq x y z
N MET A 1 15.28 10.41 -9.23
CA MET A 1 14.12 9.68 -8.67
C MET A 1 14.08 8.30 -9.31
N ARG A 2 13.90 7.20 -8.54
CA ARG A 2 13.76 5.87 -9.15
C ARG A 2 12.46 5.81 -9.95
N HIS A 3 12.54 5.43 -11.22
CA HIS A 3 11.37 5.27 -12.08
C HIS A 3 10.52 4.10 -11.55
N ARG A 4 9.20 4.30 -11.48
CA ARG A 4 8.23 3.25 -11.09
C ARG A 4 7.52 2.79 -12.36
N ASP A 5 7.97 1.68 -12.93
CA ASP A 5 7.46 1.11 -14.20
C ASP A 5 6.64 -0.18 -14.00
N LYS A 6 6.70 -0.79 -12.82
CA LYS A 6 5.95 -2.02 -12.49
C LYS A 6 4.65 -1.71 -11.78
N TRP A 7 3.61 -2.45 -12.17
CA TRP A 7 2.28 -2.42 -11.54
C TRP A 7 2.13 -3.60 -10.58
N LEU A 8 1.47 -3.35 -9.45
CA LEU A 8 1.04 -4.36 -8.50
C LEU A 8 -0.49 -4.39 -8.54
N ASN A 9 -1.06 -5.42 -9.15
CA ASN A 9 -2.51 -5.64 -9.19
C ASN A 9 -2.88 -6.64 -8.10
N VAL A 10 -3.75 -6.22 -7.18
CA VAL A 10 -4.22 -7.06 -6.06
C VAL A 10 -5.73 -6.94 -5.99
N GLN A 11 -6.41 -8.08 -5.90
CA GLN A 11 -7.83 -8.11 -5.57
C GLN A 11 -7.97 -8.10 -4.05
N LEU A 12 -8.83 -7.21 -3.55
CA LEU A 12 -9.10 -7.04 -2.13
C LEU A 12 -10.59 -7.21 -1.90
N THR A 13 -10.93 -7.79 -0.74
CA THR A 13 -12.29 -7.73 -0.18
C THR A 13 -12.64 -6.31 0.23
N GLU A 14 -13.93 -6.05 0.45
CA GLU A 14 -14.41 -4.74 0.94
C GLU A 14 -13.75 -4.37 2.28
N ASP A 15 -13.63 -5.33 3.20
CA ASP A 15 -13.00 -5.14 4.50
C ASP A 15 -11.52 -4.80 4.41
N GLU A 16 -10.77 -5.46 3.53
CA GLU A 16 -9.35 -5.16 3.30
C GLU A 16 -9.17 -3.77 2.68
N MET A 17 -10.03 -3.41 1.72
CA MET A 17 -10.00 -2.09 1.10
C MET A 17 -10.37 -0.99 2.11
N LYS A 18 -11.31 -1.26 3.01
CA LYS A 18 -11.66 -0.36 4.11
C LYS A 18 -10.49 -0.17 5.06
N LYS A 19 -9.86 -1.26 5.54
CA LYS A 19 -8.66 -1.19 6.40
C LYS A 19 -7.53 -0.39 5.76
N LEU A 20 -7.25 -0.62 4.48
CA LEU A 20 -6.23 0.12 3.74
C LEU A 20 -6.55 1.62 3.66
N THR A 21 -7.83 1.95 3.41
CA THR A 21 -8.29 3.33 3.30
C THR A 21 -8.23 4.06 4.64
N ASP A 22 -8.69 3.41 5.71
CA ASP A 22 -8.68 3.97 7.07
C ASP A 22 -7.23 4.21 7.54
N TYR A 23 -6.35 3.24 7.33
CA TYR A 23 -4.92 3.36 7.65
C TYR A 23 -4.25 4.48 6.86
N ALA A 24 -4.45 4.52 5.54
CA ALA A 24 -3.89 5.57 4.70
C ALA A 24 -4.39 6.96 5.12
N SER A 25 -5.68 7.09 5.43
CA SER A 25 -6.27 8.37 5.87
C SER A 25 -5.71 8.85 7.20
N LYS A 26 -5.52 7.93 8.16
CA LYS A 26 -4.94 8.24 9.47
C LYS A 26 -3.51 8.79 9.37
N GLU A 27 -2.72 8.24 8.46
CA GLU A 27 -1.33 8.67 8.24
C GLU A 27 -1.21 9.85 7.25
N GLY A 28 -2.33 10.33 6.68
CA GLY A 28 -2.32 11.36 5.63
C GLY A 28 -1.73 10.89 4.30
N TRP A 29 -1.77 9.58 4.04
CA TRP A 29 -1.19 8.92 2.88
C TRP A 29 -2.22 8.57 1.80
N THR A 30 -1.73 8.34 0.59
CA THR A 30 -2.50 7.64 -0.44
C THR A 30 -2.47 6.13 -0.19
N LYS A 31 -3.46 5.38 -0.68
CA LYS A 31 -3.47 3.91 -0.61
C LYS A 31 -2.20 3.29 -1.19
N SER A 32 -1.73 3.81 -2.32
CA SER A 32 -0.48 3.37 -2.96
C SER A 32 0.76 3.64 -2.11
N GLN A 33 0.76 4.70 -1.30
CA GLN A 33 1.85 4.97 -0.36
C GLN A 33 1.81 4.01 0.83
N ALA A 34 0.64 3.77 1.42
CA ALA A 34 0.47 2.79 2.49
C ALA A 34 0.98 1.39 2.07
N VAL A 35 0.62 0.92 0.88
CA VAL A 35 1.11 -0.37 0.35
C VAL A 35 2.64 -0.36 0.18
N ARG A 36 3.23 0.75 -0.28
CA ARG A 36 4.70 0.86 -0.43
C ARG A 36 5.43 0.83 0.90
N GLU A 37 4.93 1.54 1.91
CA GLU A 37 5.53 1.50 3.25
C GLU A 37 5.40 0.10 3.86
N TRP A 38 4.27 -0.58 3.64
CA TRP A 38 4.14 -1.98 4.05
C TRP A 38 5.18 -2.88 3.35
N ILE A 39 5.36 -2.76 2.04
CA ILE A 39 6.36 -3.54 1.27
C ILE A 39 7.78 -3.30 1.80
N LYS A 40 8.14 -2.06 2.16
CA LYS A 40 9.47 -1.74 2.72
C LYS A 40 9.75 -2.41 4.06
N ASN A 41 8.72 -2.74 4.83
CA ASN A 41 8.82 -3.40 6.12
C ASN A 41 8.80 -4.93 6.01
N LEU A 42 8.66 -5.49 4.81
CA LEU A 42 8.77 -6.94 4.62
C LEU A 42 10.21 -7.39 4.92
N PRO A 43 10.41 -8.54 5.57
CA PRO A 43 11.74 -9.07 5.81
C PRO A 43 12.42 -9.37 4.46
N CYS A 44 13.61 -8.82 4.26
CA CYS A 44 14.49 -9.23 3.17
C CYS A 44 15.20 -10.52 3.59
N TYR A 45 15.05 -11.58 2.80
CA TYR A 45 15.85 -12.80 2.91
C TYR A 45 17.19 -12.64 2.20
#